data_AF-K6UZU9-F1
#
_entry.id   AF-K6UZU9-F1
#
_cell.length_a   1.000
_cell.length_b   1.000
_cell.length_c   1.000
_cell.angle_alpha   90.00
_cell.angle_beta   90.00
_cell.angle_gamma   90.00
#
_symmetry.space_group_name_H-M   'P 1'
#
loop_
_entity.id
_entity.type
_entity.pdbx_description
1 polymer ?
#
loop_
_entity_poly.entity_id
_entity_poly.type
_entity_poly.pdbx_seq_one_letter_code
_entity_poly.pdbx_strand_id
1 'polypeptide(L)'
;MSERLFPDCPLPGCVNPTTRQGQPCPGCLHSFGDYLAHTPGGQPLTAPAQADRDHATRAAYRTQLDITAVERTLAISAGQQAKPGQTCWLCTERRACIRVDGRWECRDCTTIA
;
A
#
# COMPACT_ATOMS: atom_id res chain seq x y z
N MET A 1 4.83 19.37 -15.58
CA MET A 1 5.50 19.30 -14.27
C MET A 1 4.93 20.43 -13.43
N SER A 2 4.14 20.15 -12.39
CA SER A 2 3.64 21.21 -11.52
C SER A 2 4.80 21.72 -10.68
N GLU A 3 5.20 22.97 -10.92
CA GLU A 3 6.24 23.65 -10.17
C GLU A 3 5.65 24.04 -8.81
N ARG A 4 6.02 23.31 -7.75
CA ARG A 4 5.58 23.64 -6.39
C ARG A 4 6.37 24.87 -5.94
N LEU A 5 5.65 25.93 -5.60
CA LEU A 5 6.22 27.19 -5.09
C LEU A 5 6.89 27.04 -3.72
N PHE A 6 6.56 25.97 -2.98
CA PHE A 6 7.05 25.69 -1.63
C PHE A 6 7.54 24.24 -1.51
N PRO A 7 8.58 23.98 -0.70
CA PRO A 7 9.03 22.62 -0.41
C PRO A 7 8.00 21.83 0.38
N ASP A 8 7.98 20.52 0.18
CA ASP A 8 7.11 19.61 0.91
C ASP A 8 7.68 19.24 2.28
N CYS A 9 6.79 18.95 3.22
CA CYS A 9 7.16 18.44 4.54
C CYS A 9 8.09 17.21 4.41
N PRO A 10 9.23 17.19 5.12
CA PRO A 10 10.18 16.09 5.04
C PRO A 10 9.68 14.80 5.71
N LEU A 11 8.56 14.84 6.46
CA LEU A 11 8.01 13.65 7.09
C LEU A 11 7.35 12.74 6.04
N PRO A 12 7.70 11.44 6.00
CA PRO A 12 7.09 10.49 5.08
C PRO A 12 5.56 10.51 5.13
N GLY A 13 4.92 10.60 3.96
CA GLY A 13 3.46 10.61 3.82
C GLY A 13 2.78 11.96 4.05
N CYS A 14 3.49 12.99 4.53
CA CYS A 14 2.94 14.34 4.65
C CYS A 14 3.19 15.13 3.36
N VAL A 15 2.12 15.64 2.74
CA VAL A 15 2.20 16.43 1.49
C VAL A 15 2.01 17.93 1.73
N ASN A 16 1.97 18.36 3.00
CA ASN A 16 1.77 19.76 3.33
C ASN A 16 3.00 20.59 2.96
N PRO A 17 2.79 21.81 2.41
CA PRO A 17 3.89 22.70 2.09
C PRO A 17 4.56 23.22 3.36
N THR A 18 5.81 23.64 3.21
CA THR A 18 6.65 24.19 4.27
C THR A 18 7.33 25.46 3.78
N THR A 19 7.74 26.31 4.71
CA THR A 19 8.44 27.56 4.37
C THR A 19 9.92 27.34 4.08
N ARG A 20 10.50 26.21 4.52
CA ARG A 20 11.93 25.88 4.33
C ARG A 20 12.11 24.38 4.16
N GLN A 21 12.95 24.03 3.19
CA GLN A 21 13.32 22.65 2.92
C GLN A 21 13.88 21.96 4.18
N GLY A 22 13.43 20.74 4.44
CA GLY A 22 13.87 19.94 5.58
C GLY A 22 13.26 20.35 6.93
N GLN A 23 12.36 21.33 6.98
CA GLN A 23 11.59 21.64 8.20
C GLN A 23 10.24 20.92 8.20
N PRO A 24 9.83 20.29 9.30
CA PRO A 24 8.46 19.78 9.46
C PRO A 24 7.42 20.89 9.33
N CYS A 25 6.27 20.61 8.72
CA CYS A 25 5.17 21.57 8.65
C CYS A 25 4.55 21.83 10.04
N PRO A 26 3.85 22.96 10.24
CA PRO A 26 3.25 23.29 11.55
C PRO A 26 2.34 22.20 12.11
N GLY A 27 1.59 21.50 11.25
CA GLY A 27 0.75 20.37 11.67
C GLY A 27 1.56 19.21 12.21
N CYS A 28 2.65 18.83 11.56
CA CYS A 28 3.53 17.79 12.05
C CYS A 28 4.27 18.20 13.33
N LEU A 29 4.72 19.45 13.42
CA LEU A 29 5.32 19.99 14.65
C LEU A 29 4.32 19.93 15.81
N HIS A 30 3.06 20.30 15.58
CA HIS A 30 2.01 20.26 16.60
C HIS A 30 1.69 18.83 17.05
N SER A 31 1.50 17.91 16.10
CA SER A 31 1.10 16.54 16.41
C SER A 31 2.22 15.71 17.04
N PHE A 32 3.46 15.91 16.60
CA PHE A 32 4.58 15.06 17.01
C PHE A 32 5.51 15.75 18.01
N GLY A 33 5.61 17.09 18.02
CA GLY A 33 6.39 17.84 19.00
C GLY A 33 7.78 17.25 19.24
N ASP A 34 8.08 16.94 20.50
CA ASP A 34 9.36 16.39 20.95
C ASP A 34 9.66 14.96 20.48
N TYR A 35 8.68 14.25 19.89
CA TYR A 35 8.91 12.96 19.24
C TYR A 35 9.62 13.09 17.89
N LEU A 36 9.70 14.31 17.33
CA LEU A 36 10.51 14.55 16.16
C LEU A 36 11.98 14.55 16.53
N ALA A 37 12.76 13.67 15.89
CA ALA A 37 14.19 13.66 16.06
C ALA A 37 14.78 15.01 15.62
N HIS A 38 15.23 15.79 16.59
CA HIS A 38 15.97 17.01 16.37
C HIS A 38 17.46 16.71 16.57
N THR A 39 18.26 16.85 15.51
CA THR A 39 19.71 16.76 15.58
C THR A 39 20.28 18.17 15.53
N PRO A 40 20.68 18.78 16.68
CA PRO A 40 21.26 20.11 16.68
C PRO A 40 22.52 20.16 15.81
N GLY A 41 22.60 21.14 14.90
CA GLY A 41 23.70 21.23 13.93
C GLY A 41 23.68 20.17 12.83
N GLY A 42 22.67 19.29 12.80
CA GLY A 42 22.47 18.34 11.73
C GLY A 42 22.08 19.04 10.41
N GLN A 43 22.40 18.39 9.29
CA GLN A 43 22.03 18.90 7.98
C GLN A 43 20.53 18.63 7.72
N PRO A 44 19.72 19.66 7.41
CA PRO A 44 18.33 19.45 6.99
C PRO A 44 18.27 18.58 5.74
N LEU A 45 17.21 17.76 5.64
CA LEU A 45 17.00 16.92 4.47
C LEU A 45 16.86 17.79 3.21
N THR A 46 17.72 17.57 2.23
CA THR A 46 17.70 18.34 0.97
C THR A 46 16.55 17.90 0.07
N ALA A 47 16.12 18.76 -0.85
CA ALA A 47 15.04 18.42 -1.79
C ALA A 47 15.37 17.18 -2.66
N PRO A 48 16.60 17.02 -3.20
CA PRO A 48 16.98 15.80 -3.92
C PRO A 48 16.93 14.55 -3.03
N ALA A 49 17.50 14.62 -1.81
CA ALA A 49 17.51 13.48 -0.88
C ALA A 49 16.08 13.07 -0.46
N GLN A 50 15.19 14.04 -0.29
CA GLN A 50 13.77 13.80 -0.03
C GLN A 50 13.10 13.13 -1.24
N ALA A 51 13.32 13.65 -2.45
CA ALA A 51 12.75 13.07 -3.67
C ALA A 51 13.22 11.64 -3.92
N ASP A 52 14.51 11.36 -3.70
CA ASP A 52 15.11 10.04 -3.84
C ASP A 52 14.52 9.04 -2.84
N ARG A 53 14.42 9.44 -1.57
CA ARG A 53 13.75 8.64 -0.54
C ARG A 53 12.31 8.33 -0.93
N ASP A 54 11.54 9.36 -1.27
CA ASP A 54 10.11 9.19 -1.59
C ASP A 54 9.92 8.34 -2.85
N HIS A 55 10.81 8.46 -3.84
CA HIS A 55 10.84 7.59 -5.01
C HIS A 55 11.12 6.13 -4.63
N ALA A 56 12.17 5.88 -3.84
CA ALA A 56 12.54 4.55 -3.39
C ALA A 56 11.39 3.90 -2.58
N THR A 57 10.77 4.64 -1.67
CA THR A 57 9.62 4.18 -0.90
C THR A 57 8.44 3.81 -1.81
N ARG A 58 8.08 4.68 -2.77
CA ARG A 58 7.00 4.37 -3.74
C ARG A 58 7.31 3.13 -4.58
N ALA A 59 8.56 2.96 -5.00
CA ALA A 59 8.99 1.78 -5.76
C ALA A 59 8.85 0.51 -4.91
N ALA A 60 9.30 0.52 -3.66
CA ALA A 60 9.18 -0.62 -2.76
C ALA A 60 7.72 -1.02 -2.52
N TYR A 61 6.84 -0.07 -2.24
CA TYR A 61 5.41 -0.34 -2.06
C TYR A 61 4.75 -0.91 -3.32
N ARG A 62 5.12 -0.43 -4.50
CA ARG A 62 4.62 -1.01 -5.77
C ARG A 62 5.04 -2.47 -5.91
N THR A 63 6.31 -2.78 -5.69
CA THR A 63 6.81 -4.16 -5.71
C THR A 63 6.06 -5.04 -4.72
N GLN A 64 5.82 -4.56 -3.49
CA GLN A 64 5.06 -5.31 -2.50
C GLN A 64 3.62 -5.60 -2.94
N LEU A 65 2.93 -4.61 -3.51
CA LEU A 65 1.57 -4.79 -4.05
C LEU A 65 1.54 -5.81 -5.19
N ASP A 66 2.55 -5.77 -6.08
CA ASP A 66 2.67 -6.71 -7.19
C ASP A 66 2.89 -8.14 -6.68
N ILE A 67 3.77 -8.33 -5.68
CA ILE A 67 4.00 -9.63 -5.03
C ILE A 67 2.70 -10.14 -4.41
N THR A 68 2.02 -9.33 -3.60
CA THR A 68 0.75 -9.72 -2.96
C THR A 68 -0.33 -10.07 -3.99
N ALA A 69 -0.38 -9.37 -5.13
CA ALA A 69 -1.32 -9.67 -6.21
C ALA A 69 -1.01 -11.02 -6.89
N VAL A 70 0.27 -11.34 -7.10
CA VAL A 70 0.72 -12.64 -7.63
C VAL A 70 0.40 -13.76 -6.64
N GLU A 71 0.75 -13.59 -5.37
CA GLU A 71 0.46 -14.56 -4.30
C GLU A 71 -1.03 -14.87 -4.21
N ARG A 72 -1.89 -13.83 -4.24
CA ARG A 72 -3.34 -13.98 -4.27
C ARG A 72 -3.81 -14.77 -5.49
N THR A 73 -3.23 -14.50 -6.66
CA THR A 73 -3.58 -15.21 -7.90
C THR A 73 -3.21 -16.69 -7.80
N LEU A 74 -2.03 -17.00 -7.27
CA LEU A 74 -1.58 -18.37 -7.04
C LEU A 74 -2.47 -19.10 -6.03
N ALA A 75 -2.78 -18.48 -4.89
CA ALA A 75 -3.65 -19.05 -3.86
C ALA A 75 -5.06 -19.34 -4.40
N ILE A 76 -5.61 -18.45 -5.23
CA ILE A 76 -6.89 -18.67 -5.92
C ILE A 76 -6.78 -19.86 -6.88
N SER A 77 -5.70 -19.93 -7.67
CA SER A 77 -5.51 -20.98 -8.68
C SER A 77 -5.35 -22.37 -8.04
N ALA A 78 -4.68 -22.43 -6.88
CA ALA A 78 -4.44 -23.62 -6.09
C ALA A 78 -5.64 -24.03 -5.19
N GLY A 79 -6.76 -23.30 -5.26
CA GLY A 79 -7.94 -23.58 -4.43
C GLY A 79 -7.80 -23.22 -2.95
N GLN A 80 -6.72 -22.55 -2.55
CA GLN A 80 -6.45 -22.17 -1.16
C GLN A 80 -7.21 -20.91 -0.73
N GLN A 81 -7.61 -20.07 -1.70
CA GLN A 81 -8.37 -18.86 -1.43
C GLN A 81 -9.62 -18.77 -2.32
N ALA A 82 -10.73 -18.34 -1.72
CA ALA A 82 -11.97 -18.13 -2.45
C ALA A 82 -11.87 -16.91 -3.38
N LYS A 83 -12.34 -17.06 -4.61
CA LYS A 83 -12.52 -15.99 -5.59
C LYS A 83 -13.98 -15.52 -5.57
N PRO A 84 -14.27 -14.22 -5.35
CA PRO A 84 -15.64 -13.71 -5.35
C PRO A 84 -16.27 -13.73 -6.75
N GLY A 85 -17.60 -13.73 -6.80
CA GLY A 85 -18.39 -13.58 -8.03
C GLY A 85 -18.23 -14.72 -9.04
N GLN A 86 -17.78 -15.91 -8.60
CA GLN A 86 -17.73 -17.08 -9.47
C GLN A 86 -19.08 -17.80 -9.46
N THR A 87 -19.46 -18.39 -10.58
CA THR A 87 -20.63 -19.27 -10.66
C THR A 87 -20.24 -20.63 -10.11
N CYS A 88 -20.87 -21.07 -9.02
CA CYS A 88 -20.63 -22.38 -8.45
C CYS A 88 -21.13 -23.47 -9.41
N TRP A 89 -20.33 -24.51 -9.63
CA TRP A 89 -20.68 -25.58 -10.56
C TRP A 89 -21.85 -26.45 -10.06
N LEU A 90 -22.04 -26.55 -8.74
CA LEU A 90 -23.08 -27.38 -8.11
C LEU A 90 -24.41 -26.65 -8.00
N CYS A 91 -24.44 -25.45 -7.40
CA CYS A 91 -25.69 -24.69 -7.20
C CYS A 91 -25.99 -23.67 -8.30
N THR A 92 -25.08 -23.43 -9.25
CA THR A 92 -25.21 -22.45 -10.35
C THR A 92 -25.36 -20.98 -9.92
N GLU A 93 -25.25 -20.68 -8.63
CA GLU A 93 -25.31 -19.32 -8.10
C GLU A 93 -23.96 -18.60 -8.13
N ARG A 94 -23.98 -17.26 -8.19
CA ARG A 94 -22.78 -16.42 -8.05
C ARG A 94 -22.39 -16.28 -6.59
N ARG A 95 -21.23 -16.82 -6.22
CA ARG A 95 -20.72 -16.86 -4.84
C ARG A 95 -19.22 -16.59 -4.78
N ALA A 96 -18.68 -16.54 -3.57
CA ALA A 96 -17.25 -16.72 -3.35
C ALA A 96 -16.94 -18.22 -3.36
N CYS A 97 -16.13 -18.66 -4.31
CA CYS A 97 -15.85 -20.07 -4.54
C CYS A 97 -14.36 -20.37 -4.50
N ILE A 98 -13.99 -21.55 -4.00
CA ILE A 98 -12.64 -22.11 -4.17
C ILE A 98 -12.59 -23.01 -5.41
N ARG A 99 -11.39 -23.28 -5.89
CA ARG A 99 -11.19 -24.17 -7.04
C ARG A 99 -10.94 -25.60 -6.54
N VAL A 100 -11.85 -26.52 -6.88
CA VAL A 100 -11.79 -27.96 -6.53
C VAL A 100 -11.79 -28.75 -7.84
N ASP A 101 -10.75 -29.56 -8.08
CA ASP A 101 -10.59 -30.35 -9.31
C ASP A 101 -10.87 -29.56 -10.61
N GLY A 102 -10.42 -28.31 -10.63
CA GLY A 102 -10.58 -27.41 -11.77
C GLY A 102 -11.94 -26.68 -11.85
N ARG A 103 -12.92 -27.02 -11.01
CA ARG A 103 -14.27 -26.42 -10.93
C ARG A 103 -14.38 -25.42 -9.79
N TRP A 104 -15.35 -24.52 -9.87
CA TRP A 104 -15.64 -23.55 -8.79
C TRP A 104 -16.71 -24.08 -7.85
N GLU A 105 -16.39 -24.17 -6.57
CA GLU A 105 -17.31 -24.64 -5.53
C GLU A 105 -17.43 -23.62 -4.41
N CYS A 106 -18.67 -23.25 -4.08
CA CYS A 106 -18.93 -22.37 -2.95
C CYS A 106 -18.77 -23.13 -1.64
N ARG A 107 -18.56 -22.41 -0.54
CA ARG A 107 -18.39 -22.99 0.80
C ARG A 107 -19.47 -24.04 1.13
N ASP A 108 -20.73 -23.72 0.89
CA ASP A 108 -21.85 -24.60 1.25
C ASP A 108 -21.82 -25.91 0.44
N CYS A 109 -21.49 -25.82 -0.85
CA CYS A 109 -21.41 -26.99 -1.71
C CYS A 109 -20.17 -27.85 -1.42
N THR A 110 -19.04 -27.25 -0.98
CA THR A 110 -17.83 -28.01 -0.62
C THR A 110 -18.01 -28.86 0.64
N THR A 111 -18.99 -28.55 1.50
CA THR A 111 -19.25 -29.33 2.73
C THR A 111 -20.18 -30.54 2.51
N ILE A 112 -20.71 -30.71 1.29
CA ILE A 112 -21.69 -31.74 0.95
C ILE A 112 -21.07 -32.82 0.04
N ALA A 113 -20.00 -32.48 -0.67
CA ALA A 113 -19.30 -33.35 -1.63
C ALA A 113 -18.43 -34.41 -0.94
#